data_AF-A0A7J3I5S6-F1
#
_entry.id   AF-A0A7J3I5S6-F1
#
_cell.length_a   1.000
_cell.length_b   1.000
_cell.length_c   1.000
_cell.angle_alpha   90.00
_cell.angle_beta   90.00
_cell.angle_gamma   90.00
#
_symmetry.space_group_name_H-M   'P 1'
#
loop_
_entity.id
_entity.type
_entity.pdbx_description
1 polymer ?
#
loop_
_entity_poly.entity_id
_entity_poly.type
_entity_poly.pdbx_seq_one_letter_code
_entity_poly.pdbx_strand_id
1 'polypeptide(L)'
;GASCIPYAGHIIGDNFTVQGNILVGEEILEAMAKAYETTKGELVDKLLAALKAGDSAGGDRRGKQSAAIIVLRPCGGYGGCLEGVDKYVDLRVDDHPDPVNELIRLFEIWELTILEREDPSDAYSLSEVAYNIQLALMRLGYYKGEASGVLNEDTIKALELWMGMNNFENKMRNDGRIWGSVYRFLMKQANLSIS
;
A
#
# COMPACT_ATOMS: atom_id res chain seq x y z
N GLY A 1 28.10 -20.87 11.33
CA GLY A 1 28.97 -20.19 12.33
C GLY A 1 29.60 -18.95 11.70
N ALA A 2 30.28 -18.10 12.48
CA ALA A 2 30.92 -16.88 11.97
C ALA A 2 31.92 -17.15 10.82
N SER A 3 32.40 -18.39 10.70
CA SER A 3 33.31 -18.88 9.66
C SER A 3 32.64 -19.44 8.39
N CYS A 4 31.31 -19.40 8.25
CA CYS A 4 30.64 -19.81 7.01
C CYS A 4 30.86 -18.74 5.92
N ILE A 5 31.24 -19.19 4.72
CA ILE A 5 31.42 -18.33 3.54
C ILE A 5 30.06 -17.73 3.17
N PRO A 6 29.97 -16.42 2.88
CA PRO A 6 28.72 -15.82 2.41
C PRO A 6 28.19 -16.53 1.17
N TYR A 7 26.87 -16.75 1.12
CA TYR A 7 26.23 -17.30 -0.07
C TYR A 7 26.01 -16.22 -1.12
N ALA A 8 26.19 -16.58 -2.39
CA ALA A 8 25.85 -15.75 -3.54
C ALA A 8 25.27 -16.66 -4.63
N GLY A 9 24.17 -16.24 -5.24
CA GLY A 9 23.45 -17.08 -6.17
C GLY A 9 22.29 -16.37 -6.84
N HIS A 10 21.55 -17.13 -7.64
CA HIS A 10 20.32 -16.68 -8.25
C HIS A 10 19.38 -17.86 -8.51
N ILE A 11 18.08 -17.57 -8.60
CA ILE A 11 17.06 -18.49 -9.09
C ILE A 11 16.39 -17.84 -10.29
N ILE A 12 16.18 -18.62 -11.34
CA ILE A 12 15.42 -18.24 -12.54
C ILE A 12 14.10 -18.99 -12.48
N GLY A 13 12.99 -18.28 -12.59
CA GLY A 13 11.66 -18.86 -12.74
C GLY A 13 10.94 -18.26 -13.93
N ASP A 14 9.65 -18.55 -14.04
CA ASP A 14 8.84 -18.10 -15.18
C ASP A 14 8.64 -16.57 -15.16
N ASN A 15 9.34 -15.86 -16.05
CA ASN A 15 9.34 -14.40 -16.18
C ASN A 15 9.90 -13.62 -14.99
N PHE A 16 10.72 -14.25 -14.14
CA PHE A 16 11.42 -13.55 -13.06
C PHE A 16 12.78 -14.18 -12.75
N THR A 17 13.62 -13.39 -12.11
CA THR A 17 14.83 -13.87 -11.45
C THR A 17 14.93 -13.24 -10.06
N VAL A 18 15.48 -13.98 -9.10
CA VAL A 18 15.88 -13.45 -7.80
C VAL A 18 17.38 -13.68 -7.64
N GLN A 19 18.10 -12.69 -7.17
CA GLN A 19 19.56 -12.72 -7.09
C GLN A 19 20.00 -12.09 -5.78
N GLY A 20 21.11 -12.58 -5.23
CA GLY A 20 21.67 -12.01 -4.02
C GLY A 20 23.14 -12.36 -3.85
N ASN A 21 23.83 -11.50 -3.10
CA ASN A 21 25.22 -11.67 -2.70
C ASN A 21 25.33 -11.39 -1.20
N ILE A 22 26.32 -11.99 -0.55
CA ILE A 22 26.56 -11.81 0.89
C ILE A 22 25.34 -12.24 1.71
N LEU A 23 24.61 -13.25 1.23
CA LEU A 23 23.44 -13.78 1.92
C LEU A 23 23.85 -14.65 3.10
N VAL A 24 22.97 -14.74 4.11
CA VAL A 24 23.13 -15.66 5.24
C VAL A 24 23.08 -17.13 4.76
N GLY A 25 22.27 -17.43 3.75
CA GLY A 25 22.11 -18.77 3.17
C GLY A 25 21.31 -18.77 1.86
N GLU A 26 21.22 -19.94 1.23
CA GLU A 26 20.51 -20.18 -0.03
C GLU A 26 18.98 -20.08 0.13
N GLU A 27 18.48 -20.46 1.31
CA GLU A 27 17.07 -20.45 1.69
C GLU A 27 16.40 -19.08 1.52
N ILE A 28 17.19 -18.01 1.53
CA ILE A 28 16.71 -16.66 1.25
C ILE A 28 16.21 -16.54 -0.18
N LEU A 29 16.98 -17.02 -1.17
CA LEU A 29 16.55 -16.95 -2.57
C LEU A 29 15.34 -17.86 -2.81
N GLU A 30 15.33 -19.05 -2.19
CA GLU A 30 14.19 -19.97 -2.25
C GLU A 30 12.92 -19.34 -1.67
N ALA A 31 13.03 -18.65 -0.52
CA ALA A 31 11.92 -17.94 0.10
C ALA A 31 11.40 -16.80 -0.78
N MET A 32 12.31 -16.02 -1.39
CA MET A 32 11.93 -14.94 -2.31
C MET A 32 11.21 -15.48 -3.55
N ALA A 33 11.76 -16.52 -4.19
CA ALA A 33 11.17 -17.13 -5.39
C ALA A 33 9.77 -17.71 -5.08
N LYS A 34 9.66 -18.50 -4.00
CA LYS A 34 8.39 -19.08 -3.57
C LYS A 34 7.34 -18.01 -3.26
N ALA A 35 7.72 -16.93 -2.58
CA ALA A 35 6.81 -15.83 -2.29
C ALA A 35 6.33 -15.13 -3.57
N TYR A 36 7.22 -14.90 -4.53
CA TYR A 36 6.85 -14.33 -5.83
C TYR A 36 5.83 -15.20 -6.58
N GLU A 37 6.06 -16.52 -6.63
CA GLU A 37 5.23 -17.48 -7.36
C GLU A 37 3.84 -17.67 -6.74
N THR A 38 3.77 -17.68 -5.40
CA THR A 38 2.54 -18.00 -4.67
C THR A 38 1.67 -16.77 -4.36
N THR A 39 2.26 -15.58 -4.36
CA THR A 39 1.53 -14.33 -4.09
C THR A 39 0.58 -13.99 -5.24
N LYS A 40 -0.66 -13.72 -4.89
CA LYS A 40 -1.71 -13.23 -5.80
C LYS A 40 -1.60 -11.71 -5.93
N GLY A 41 -2.18 -11.16 -6.99
CA GLY A 41 -2.17 -9.71 -7.25
C GLY A 41 -1.27 -9.35 -8.43
N GLU A 42 -0.96 -8.07 -8.52
CA GLU A 42 -0.13 -7.50 -9.58
C GLU A 42 1.37 -7.71 -9.29
N LEU A 43 2.19 -7.31 -10.26
CA LEU A 43 3.65 -7.44 -10.17
C LEU A 43 4.22 -6.80 -8.90
N VAL A 44 3.71 -5.62 -8.48
CA VAL A 44 4.19 -4.93 -7.28
C VAL A 44 3.95 -5.76 -6.01
N ASP A 45 2.77 -6.39 -5.89
CA ASP A 45 2.41 -7.20 -4.72
C ASP A 45 3.36 -8.40 -4.60
N LYS A 46 3.64 -9.06 -5.72
CA LYS A 46 4.58 -10.20 -5.78
C LYS A 46 6.01 -9.79 -5.45
N LEU A 47 6.47 -8.63 -5.93
CA LEU A 47 7.82 -8.13 -5.65
C LEU A 47 7.98 -7.75 -4.18
N LEU A 48 6.99 -7.07 -3.58
CA LEU A 48 7.01 -6.73 -2.15
C LEU A 48 6.97 -8.00 -1.27
N ALA A 49 6.15 -8.99 -1.64
CA ALA A 49 6.12 -10.27 -0.94
C ALA A 49 7.47 -11.01 -1.02
N ALA A 50 8.11 -11.00 -2.19
CA ALA A 50 9.44 -11.58 -2.37
C ALA A 50 10.47 -10.86 -1.48
N LEU A 51 10.53 -9.52 -1.50
CA LEU A 51 11.43 -8.75 -0.64
C LEU A 51 11.22 -9.05 0.85
N LYS A 52 9.95 -9.11 1.29
CA LYS A 52 9.62 -9.42 2.68
C LYS A 52 10.02 -10.84 3.08
N ALA A 53 9.83 -11.81 2.20
CA ALA A 53 10.21 -13.19 2.45
C ALA A 53 11.73 -13.33 2.57
N GLY A 54 12.49 -12.69 1.69
CA GLY A 54 13.96 -12.68 1.75
C GLY A 54 14.51 -12.03 3.02
N ASP A 55 13.96 -10.88 3.42
CA ASP A 55 14.29 -10.20 4.68
C ASP A 55 14.00 -11.10 5.90
N SER A 56 12.83 -11.76 5.90
CA SER A 56 12.40 -12.63 6.99
C SER A 56 13.19 -13.94 7.08
N ALA A 57 13.76 -14.41 5.96
CA ALA A 57 14.62 -15.58 5.89
C ALA A 57 16.07 -15.29 6.33
N GLY A 58 16.41 -14.03 6.62
CA GLY A 58 17.71 -13.63 7.18
C GLY A 58 18.45 -12.58 6.36
N GLY A 59 18.11 -12.41 5.08
CA GLY A 59 18.61 -11.35 4.22
C GLY A 59 20.15 -11.30 4.06
N ASP A 60 20.65 -10.07 3.87
CA ASP A 60 22.09 -9.80 3.78
C ASP A 60 22.75 -9.99 5.15
N ARG A 61 23.87 -10.71 5.17
CA ARG A 61 24.62 -11.02 6.39
C ARG A 61 25.15 -9.76 7.10
N ARG A 62 25.30 -8.64 6.40
CA ARG A 62 25.72 -7.36 6.98
C ARG A 62 24.59 -6.63 7.71
N GLY A 63 23.35 -7.11 7.57
CA GLY A 63 22.14 -6.43 8.02
C GLY A 63 21.47 -5.64 6.90
N LYS A 64 20.46 -4.85 7.29
CA LYS A 64 19.61 -4.07 6.39
C LYS A 64 19.67 -2.59 6.73
N GLN A 65 19.58 -1.76 5.70
CA GLN A 65 19.61 -0.29 5.84
C GLN A 65 18.67 0.40 4.86
N SER A 66 18.52 -0.13 3.65
CA SER A 66 17.69 0.44 2.60
C SER A 66 16.86 -0.61 1.87
N ALA A 67 15.80 -0.15 1.21
CA ALA A 67 14.95 -0.93 0.34
C ALA A 67 14.33 -0.03 -0.73
N ALA A 68 14.10 -0.55 -1.93
CA ALA A 68 13.46 0.20 -2.99
C ALA A 68 12.64 -0.74 -3.88
N ILE A 69 11.63 -0.18 -4.54
CA ILE A 69 10.85 -0.87 -5.55
C ILE A 69 10.52 0.09 -6.69
N ILE A 70 10.71 -0.40 -7.92
CA ILE A 70 10.30 0.27 -9.13
C ILE A 70 9.48 -0.69 -9.99
N VAL A 71 8.30 -0.25 -10.40
CA VAL A 71 7.42 -0.95 -11.32
C VAL A 71 7.00 0.01 -12.41
N LEU A 72 7.21 -0.39 -13.66
CA LEU A 72 6.84 0.40 -14.82
C LEU A 72 5.59 -0.21 -15.48
N ARG A 73 4.67 0.65 -15.89
CA ARG A 73 3.49 0.30 -16.67
C ARG A 73 3.24 1.45 -17.65
N PRO A 74 3.08 1.19 -18.95
CA PRO A 74 2.68 2.22 -19.90
C PRO A 74 1.46 2.99 -19.37
N CYS A 75 1.57 4.31 -19.27
CA CYS A 75 0.54 5.18 -18.70
C CYS A 75 0.10 4.83 -17.25
N GLY A 76 0.96 4.20 -16.47
CA GLY A 76 0.63 3.74 -15.12
C GLY A 76 0.82 4.76 -14.01
N GLY A 77 1.55 5.85 -14.27
CA GLY A 77 1.80 6.89 -13.27
C GLY A 77 0.58 7.78 -13.01
N TYR A 78 0.70 8.61 -11.98
CA TYR A 78 -0.29 9.65 -11.68
C TYR A 78 -0.50 10.56 -12.91
N GLY A 79 -1.77 10.78 -13.30
CA GLY A 79 -2.12 11.51 -14.53
C GLY A 79 -2.16 10.65 -15.80
N GLY A 80 -1.82 9.36 -15.72
CA GLY A 80 -1.99 8.38 -16.78
C GLY A 80 -1.28 8.75 -18.09
N CYS A 81 -1.90 8.44 -19.22
CA CYS A 81 -1.32 8.72 -20.54
C CYS A 81 -1.19 10.23 -20.83
N LEU A 82 -1.96 11.09 -20.15
CA LEU A 82 -1.95 12.53 -20.40
C LEU A 82 -0.64 13.17 -19.92
N GLU A 83 -0.08 12.67 -18.83
CA GLU A 83 1.19 13.14 -18.25
C GLU A 83 2.42 12.34 -18.75
N GLY A 84 2.20 11.24 -19.48
CA GLY A 84 3.29 10.44 -20.06
C GLY A 84 4.21 9.76 -19.03
N VAL A 85 3.70 9.51 -17.82
CA VAL A 85 4.49 8.91 -16.73
C VAL A 85 4.27 7.41 -16.70
N ASP A 86 5.30 6.63 -17.03
CA ASP A 86 5.25 5.15 -17.01
C ASP A 86 5.63 4.53 -15.66
N LYS A 87 5.96 5.37 -14.67
CA LYS A 87 6.30 4.93 -13.32
C LYS A 87 5.04 4.59 -12.53
N TYR A 88 4.65 3.33 -12.57
CA TYR A 88 3.53 2.81 -11.80
C TYR A 88 3.79 2.91 -10.29
N VAL A 89 4.97 2.48 -9.88
CA VAL A 89 5.46 2.59 -8.49
C VAL A 89 6.95 2.91 -8.55
N ASP A 90 7.40 3.90 -7.78
CA ASP A 90 8.81 4.24 -7.61
C ASP A 90 9.00 4.75 -6.18
N LEU A 91 9.31 3.82 -5.28
CA LEU A 91 9.41 4.07 -3.84
C LEU A 91 10.77 3.63 -3.31
N ARG A 92 11.29 4.40 -2.37
CA ARG A 92 12.62 4.20 -1.78
C ARG A 92 12.60 4.50 -0.29
N VAL A 93 13.28 3.66 0.46
CA VAL A 93 13.69 3.88 1.85
C VAL A 93 15.21 3.83 1.83
N ASP A 94 15.85 4.99 1.86
CA ASP A 94 17.31 5.08 1.72
C ASP A 94 18.06 4.83 3.04
N ASP A 95 17.41 5.03 4.19
CA ASP A 95 17.96 4.73 5.52
C ASP A 95 16.84 4.43 6.53
N HIS A 96 16.75 3.19 7.01
CA HIS A 96 15.87 2.76 8.09
C HIS A 96 16.36 1.42 8.69
N PRO A 97 16.23 1.17 10.01
CA PRO A 97 16.60 -0.12 10.61
C PRO A 97 15.72 -1.29 10.15
N ASP A 98 14.53 -0.99 9.62
CA ASP A 98 13.59 -1.98 9.07
C ASP A 98 13.04 -1.52 7.71
N PRO A 99 13.90 -1.45 6.67
CA PRO A 99 13.59 -0.72 5.44
C PRO A 99 12.55 -1.43 4.57
N VAL A 100 12.47 -2.76 4.63
CA VAL A 100 11.49 -3.53 3.84
C VAL A 100 10.07 -3.31 4.38
N ASN A 101 9.87 -3.32 5.70
CA ASN A 101 8.56 -3.04 6.27
C ASN A 101 8.18 -1.56 6.08
N GLU A 102 9.14 -0.66 6.16
CA GLU A 102 8.90 0.75 5.88
C GLU A 102 8.53 0.98 4.40
N LEU A 103 9.17 0.27 3.47
CA LEU A 103 8.81 0.32 2.05
C LEU A 103 7.38 -0.18 1.81
N ILE A 104 6.96 -1.25 2.49
CA ILE A 104 5.58 -1.76 2.43
C ILE A 104 4.60 -0.72 2.97
N ARG A 105 4.92 -0.06 4.10
CA ARG A 105 4.10 1.02 4.65
C ARG A 105 3.97 2.20 3.68
N LEU A 106 5.05 2.58 3.00
CA LEU A 106 5.00 3.62 1.96
C LEU A 106 4.16 3.17 0.76
N PHE A 107 4.23 1.91 0.38
CA PHE A 107 3.41 1.35 -0.68
C PHE A 107 1.92 1.37 -0.33
N GLU A 108 1.52 1.04 0.90
CA GLU A 108 0.12 1.14 1.34
C GLU A 108 -0.44 2.57 1.19
N ILE A 109 0.38 3.59 1.46
CA ILE A 109 0.00 4.99 1.25
C ILE A 109 -0.11 5.29 -0.24
N TRP A 110 0.90 4.89 -1.02
CA TRP A 110 0.94 5.11 -2.47
C TRP A 110 -0.24 4.45 -3.19
N GLU A 111 -0.57 3.21 -2.82
CA GLU A 111 -1.70 2.49 -3.38
C GLU A 111 -3.03 3.20 -3.10
N LEU A 112 -3.19 3.71 -1.88
CA LEU A 112 -4.42 4.37 -1.46
C LEU A 112 -4.60 5.75 -2.11
N THR A 113 -3.52 6.52 -2.30
CA THR A 113 -3.61 7.90 -2.80
C THR A 113 -3.38 8.02 -4.30
N ILE A 114 -2.50 7.20 -4.87
CA ILE A 114 -2.05 7.36 -6.27
C ILE A 114 -2.68 6.32 -7.20
N LEU A 115 -2.76 5.06 -6.79
CA LEU A 115 -3.13 3.97 -7.69
C LEU A 115 -4.65 3.77 -7.78
N GLU A 116 -5.16 3.49 -8.97
CA GLU A 116 -6.55 3.11 -9.22
C GLU A 116 -6.71 1.58 -9.29
N ARG A 117 -6.71 0.91 -8.13
CA ARG A 117 -6.82 -0.56 -8.02
C ARG A 117 -7.92 -1.04 -7.07
N GLU A 118 -8.88 -0.18 -6.76
CA GLU A 118 -9.95 -0.51 -5.81
C GLU A 118 -10.80 -1.68 -6.30
N ASP A 119 -11.19 -2.57 -5.39
CA ASP A 119 -12.16 -3.62 -5.69
C ASP A 119 -13.56 -3.00 -5.78
N PRO A 120 -14.25 -3.03 -6.94
CA PRO A 120 -15.60 -2.50 -7.08
C PRO A 120 -16.63 -3.09 -6.10
N SER A 121 -16.37 -4.30 -5.59
CA SER A 121 -17.21 -4.96 -4.59
C SER A 121 -16.92 -4.51 -3.15
N ASP A 122 -15.75 -3.92 -2.89
CA ASP A 122 -15.37 -3.33 -1.60
C ASP A 122 -15.71 -1.84 -1.55
N ALA A 123 -17.01 -1.56 -1.46
CA ALA A 123 -17.52 -0.21 -1.29
C ALA A 123 -18.74 -0.21 -0.38
N TYR A 124 -18.86 0.81 0.47
CA TYR A 124 -19.98 0.99 1.40
C TYR A 124 -20.92 2.07 0.89
N SER A 125 -22.23 1.91 1.11
CA SER A 125 -23.17 3.03 0.92
C SER A 125 -22.89 4.11 1.95
N LEU A 126 -22.77 5.36 1.53
CA LEU A 126 -22.58 6.49 2.46
C LEU A 126 -23.70 6.58 3.48
N SER A 127 -24.94 6.24 3.10
CA SER A 127 -26.08 6.22 4.02
C SER A 127 -25.98 5.13 5.09
N GLU A 128 -25.39 3.98 4.77
CA GLU A 128 -25.24 2.85 5.70
C GLU A 128 -24.16 3.13 6.75
N VAL A 129 -23.07 3.80 6.35
CA VAL A 129 -21.95 4.12 7.24
C VAL A 129 -21.93 5.57 7.71
N ALA A 130 -23.00 6.34 7.48
CA ALA A 130 -23.06 7.77 7.73
C ALA A 130 -22.70 8.13 9.19
N TYR A 131 -23.20 7.36 10.16
CA TYR A 131 -22.93 7.60 11.58
C TYR A 131 -21.43 7.51 11.89
N ASN A 132 -20.76 6.49 11.37
CA ASN A 132 -19.33 6.28 11.58
C ASN A 132 -18.50 7.35 10.89
N ILE A 133 -18.88 7.73 9.66
CA ILE A 133 -18.25 8.84 8.92
C ILE A 133 -18.37 10.14 9.71
N GLN A 134 -19.57 10.49 10.19
CA GLN A 134 -19.81 11.69 10.98
C GLN A 134 -18.94 11.70 12.25
N LEU A 135 -18.94 10.60 13.02
CA LEU A 135 -18.09 10.49 14.21
C LEU A 135 -16.60 10.65 13.90
N ALA A 136 -16.12 10.02 12.84
CA ALA A 136 -14.73 10.11 12.44
C ALA A 136 -14.35 11.55 12.05
N LEU A 137 -15.16 12.19 11.19
CA LEU A 137 -14.94 13.56 10.75
C LEU A 137 -15.05 14.55 11.92
N MET A 138 -15.91 14.31 12.91
CA MET A 138 -15.96 15.12 14.13
C MET A 138 -14.66 15.02 14.93
N ARG A 139 -14.15 13.80 15.15
CA ARG A 139 -12.89 13.58 15.87
C ARG A 139 -11.70 14.23 15.17
N LEU A 140 -11.71 14.22 13.84
CA LEU A 140 -10.68 14.84 13.00
C LEU A 140 -10.87 16.35 12.82
N GLY A 141 -11.97 16.93 13.33
CA GLY A 141 -12.25 18.37 13.29
C GLY A 141 -12.86 18.88 11.97
N TYR A 142 -13.26 17.99 11.06
CA TYR A 142 -13.87 18.34 9.78
C TYR A 142 -15.39 18.53 9.86
N TYR A 143 -16.07 17.86 10.79
CA TYR A 143 -17.52 17.94 10.96
C TYR A 143 -17.93 18.53 12.31
N LYS A 144 -18.87 19.49 12.31
CA LYS A 144 -19.36 20.17 13.52
C LYS A 144 -20.82 19.88 13.85
N GLY A 145 -21.50 19.08 13.02
CA GLY A 145 -22.88 18.68 13.24
C GLY A 145 -23.01 17.53 14.24
N GLU A 146 -24.22 16.99 14.34
CA GLU A 146 -24.51 15.80 15.14
C GLU A 146 -24.23 14.52 14.34
N ALA A 147 -23.64 13.51 14.98
CA ALA A 147 -23.56 12.16 14.42
C ALA A 147 -24.94 11.48 14.51
N SER A 148 -25.86 11.83 13.62
CA SER A 148 -27.23 11.31 13.60
C SER A 148 -27.39 10.02 12.78
N GLY A 149 -26.38 9.67 11.96
CA GLY A 149 -26.49 8.61 10.97
C GLY A 149 -27.34 8.98 9.75
N VAL A 150 -27.87 10.21 9.70
CA VAL A 150 -28.57 10.73 8.53
C VAL A 150 -27.58 11.53 7.70
N LEU A 151 -27.36 11.06 6.46
CA LEU A 151 -26.50 11.77 5.51
C LEU A 151 -27.14 13.11 5.14
N ASN A 152 -26.39 14.20 5.33
CA ASN A 152 -26.80 15.56 4.98
C ASN A 152 -25.68 16.28 4.22
N GLU A 153 -26.00 17.44 3.67
CA GLU A 153 -25.07 18.22 2.85
C GLU A 153 -23.78 18.59 3.61
N ASP A 154 -23.88 18.90 4.90
CA ASP A 154 -22.71 19.22 5.73
C ASP A 154 -21.79 18.01 5.94
N THR A 155 -22.36 16.80 6.05
CA THR A 155 -21.58 15.56 6.14
C THR A 155 -20.83 15.30 4.84
N ILE A 156 -21.48 15.51 3.69
CA ILE A 156 -20.87 15.33 2.37
C ILE A 156 -19.73 16.32 2.18
N LYS A 157 -19.97 17.62 2.44
CA LYS A 157 -18.92 18.65 2.34
C LYS A 157 -17.74 18.38 3.27
N ALA A 158 -17.99 17.93 4.50
CA ALA A 158 -16.93 17.58 5.43
C ALA A 158 -16.12 16.37 4.93
N LEU A 159 -16.77 15.36 4.35
CA LEU A 159 -16.12 14.20 3.76
C LEU A 159 -15.28 14.59 2.54
N GLU A 160 -15.83 15.38 1.62
CA GLU A 160 -15.12 15.85 0.42
C GLU A 160 -13.89 16.69 0.79
N LEU A 161 -14.02 17.59 1.78
CA LEU A 161 -12.91 18.38 2.29
C LEU A 161 -11.83 17.48 2.91
N TRP A 162 -12.21 16.50 3.72
CA TRP A 162 -11.27 15.54 4.28
C TRP A 162 -10.58 14.73 3.18
N MET A 163 -11.32 14.25 2.18
CA MET A 163 -10.77 13.49 1.06
C MET A 163 -9.75 14.32 0.27
N GLY A 164 -10.06 15.58 -0.05
CA GLY A 164 -9.11 16.48 -0.73
C GLY A 164 -7.86 16.76 0.11
N MET A 165 -7.99 16.97 1.42
CA MET A 165 -6.83 17.16 2.30
C MET A 165 -5.94 15.92 2.46
N ASN A 166 -6.41 14.74 2.05
CA ASN A 166 -5.66 13.48 2.11
C ASN A 166 -5.30 12.93 0.71
N ASN A 167 -5.42 13.73 -0.36
CA ASN A 167 -5.14 13.36 -1.75
C ASN A 167 -5.98 12.17 -2.27
N PHE A 168 -7.29 12.17 -1.99
CA PHE A 168 -8.24 11.16 -2.46
C PHE A 168 -9.16 11.65 -3.59
N GLU A 169 -8.75 12.65 -4.37
CA GLU A 169 -9.54 13.22 -5.47
C GLU A 169 -9.85 12.18 -6.56
N ASN A 170 -8.86 11.36 -6.93
CA ASN A 170 -9.03 10.22 -7.85
C ASN A 170 -9.93 9.10 -7.28
N LYS A 171 -10.25 9.14 -5.98
CA LYS A 171 -11.11 8.18 -5.28
C LYS A 171 -12.51 8.72 -5.02
N MET A 172 -12.80 9.98 -5.38
CA MET A 172 -14.14 10.55 -5.22
C MET A 172 -15.16 9.80 -6.09
N ARG A 173 -16.35 9.58 -5.54
CA ARG A 173 -17.45 8.89 -6.20
C ARG A 173 -18.70 9.75 -6.20
N ASN A 174 -19.49 9.66 -7.27
CA ASN A 174 -20.74 10.40 -7.43
C ASN A 174 -21.99 9.51 -7.28
N ASP A 175 -21.82 8.25 -6.89
CA ASP A 175 -22.89 7.25 -6.79
C ASP A 175 -23.38 7.01 -5.34
N GLY A 176 -23.00 7.90 -4.42
CA GLY A 176 -23.39 7.81 -3.01
C GLY A 176 -22.66 6.71 -2.23
N ARG A 177 -21.53 6.20 -2.74
CA ARG A 177 -20.70 5.19 -2.07
C ARG A 177 -19.32 5.74 -1.71
N ILE A 178 -18.65 5.03 -0.80
CA ILE A 178 -17.24 5.25 -0.45
C ILE A 178 -16.47 3.95 -0.64
N TRP A 179 -15.26 4.02 -1.20
CA TRP A 179 -14.37 2.87 -1.28
C TRP A 179 -14.05 2.33 0.11
N GLY A 180 -14.06 1.00 0.25
CA GLY A 180 -13.80 0.37 1.54
C GLY A 180 -12.42 0.70 2.09
N SER A 181 -11.41 0.81 1.23
CA SER A 181 -10.06 1.27 1.57
C SER A 181 -10.05 2.68 2.17
N VAL A 182 -10.70 3.65 1.53
CA VAL A 182 -10.82 5.05 1.99
C VAL A 182 -11.60 5.12 3.30
N TYR A 183 -12.70 4.39 3.42
CA TYR A 183 -13.47 4.29 4.65
C TYR A 183 -12.63 3.72 5.79
N ARG A 184 -11.91 2.61 5.56
CA ARG A 184 -11.01 2.02 6.56
C ARG A 184 -9.90 2.97 6.98
N PHE A 185 -9.34 3.73 6.05
CA PHE A 185 -8.34 4.75 6.32
C PHE A 185 -8.92 5.88 7.20
N LEU A 186 -10.12 6.39 6.89
CA LEU A 186 -10.81 7.40 7.71
C LEU A 186 -11.00 6.92 9.15
N MET A 187 -11.48 5.68 9.33
CA MET A 187 -11.69 5.10 10.66
C MET A 187 -10.38 4.94 11.43
N LYS A 188 -9.33 4.42 10.77
CA LYS A 188 -8.00 4.28 11.36
C LYS A 188 -7.42 5.62 11.80
N GLN A 189 -7.52 6.65 10.96
CA GLN A 189 -7.03 7.99 11.28
C GLN A 189 -7.77 8.61 12.48
N ALA A 190 -9.07 8.34 12.61
CA ALA A 190 -9.90 8.79 13.73
C ALA A 190 -9.80 7.91 14.99
N ASN A 191 -8.90 6.90 15.01
CA ASN A 191 -8.80 5.87 16.06
C ASN A 191 -10.17 5.22 16.37
N LEU A 192 -10.89 4.82 15.33
CA LEU A 192 -12.16 4.10 15.39
C LEU A 192 -11.99 2.68 14.84
N SER A 193 -12.67 1.72 15.46
CA SER A 193 -12.73 0.33 14.98
C SER A 193 -13.95 0.15 14.08
N ILE A 194 -13.81 -0.74 13.10
CA ILE A 194 -14.89 -1.10 12.18
C ILE A 194 -15.44 -2.42 12.68
N SER A 195 -16.65 -2.39 13.22
CA SER A 195 -17.41 -3.56 13.65
C SER A 195 -18.11 -4.20 12.46
#